data_AF-A0A4S8LN53-F1
#
_entry.id   AF-A0A4S8LN53-F1
#
_cell.length_a   1.000
_cell.length_b   1.000
_cell.length_c   1.000
_cell.angle_alpha   90.00
_cell.angle_beta   90.00
_cell.angle_gamma   90.00
#
_symmetry.space_group_name_H-M   'P 1'
#
loop_
_entity.id
_entity.type
_entity.pdbx_description
1 polymer ?
#
loop_
_entity_poly.entity_id
_entity_poly.type
_entity_poly.pdbx_seq_one_letter_code
_entity_poly.pdbx_strand_id
1 'polypeptide(L)'
;KKLRWEQKYKGLTIEERLERQAKVWYDPSRPNASKVYAHFQKPYHTVIKGKDMFAFVCKKNPSVILHRAPYEDSTGNFSQHILKCDPEKKGNIAEFAAGTTYSAARL
;
A
#
# COMPACT_ATOMS: atom_id res chain seq x y z
N LYS A 1 10.59 -6.70 -16.68
CA LYS A 1 9.60 -6.79 -15.57
C LYS A 1 8.23 -7.25 -16.06
N LYS A 2 7.59 -6.49 -16.97
CA LYS A 2 6.36 -6.88 -17.67
C LYS A 2 6.44 -8.28 -18.32
N LEU A 3 7.45 -8.55 -19.14
CA LEU A 3 7.65 -9.86 -19.79
C LEU A 3 7.70 -11.04 -18.79
N ARG A 4 8.44 -10.88 -17.68
CA ARG A 4 8.52 -11.92 -16.63
C ARG A 4 7.15 -12.17 -15.97
N TRP A 5 6.41 -11.09 -15.74
CA TRP A 5 5.06 -11.17 -15.20
C TRP A 5 4.11 -11.88 -16.19
N GLU A 6 4.15 -11.51 -17.47
CA GLU A 6 3.34 -12.14 -18.52
C GLU A 6 3.66 -13.62 -18.67
N GLN A 7 4.94 -14.01 -18.63
CA GLN A 7 5.35 -15.41 -18.64
C GLN A 7 4.85 -16.18 -17.42
N LYS A 8 5.02 -15.61 -16.22
CA LYS A 8 4.56 -16.22 -14.96
C LYS A 8 3.05 -16.49 -14.95
N TYR A 9 2.29 -15.61 -15.61
CA TYR A 9 0.85 -15.64 -15.63
C TYR A 9 0.27 -16.06 -16.99
N LYS A 10 1.08 -16.68 -17.84
CA LYS A 10 0.68 -17.10 -19.19
C LYS A 10 -0.47 -18.09 -19.11
N GLY A 11 -1.47 -17.91 -19.99
CA GLY A 11 -2.64 -18.78 -20.08
C GLY A 11 -3.76 -18.49 -19.06
N LEU A 12 -3.53 -17.60 -18.09
CA LEU A 12 -4.56 -17.15 -17.14
C LEU A 12 -5.27 -15.91 -17.67
N THR A 13 -6.57 -15.81 -17.39
CA THR A 13 -7.37 -14.59 -17.54
C THR A 13 -6.89 -13.50 -16.58
N ILE A 14 -7.18 -12.23 -16.89
CA ILE A 14 -6.72 -11.11 -16.06
C ILE A 14 -7.27 -11.16 -14.62
N GLU A 15 -8.48 -11.69 -14.46
CA GLU A 15 -9.16 -11.86 -13.17
C GLU A 15 -8.47 -12.94 -12.33
N GLU A 16 -8.12 -14.09 -12.92
CA GLU A 16 -7.35 -15.13 -12.23
C GLU A 16 -5.95 -14.63 -11.84
N ARG A 17 -5.33 -13.80 -12.68
CA ARG A 17 -4.04 -13.16 -12.37
C ARG A 17 -4.16 -12.23 -11.17
N LEU A 18 -5.23 -11.44 -11.12
CA LEU A 18 -5.54 -10.57 -10.00
C LEU A 18 -5.77 -11.38 -8.73
N GLU A 19 -6.56 -12.44 -8.79
CA GLU A 19 -6.86 -13.27 -7.63
C GLU A 19 -5.57 -13.89 -7.05
N ARG A 20 -4.71 -14.44 -7.92
CA ARG A 20 -3.42 -15.00 -7.50
C ARG A 20 -2.48 -13.94 -6.91
N GLN A 21 -2.48 -12.73 -7.45
CA GLN A 21 -1.69 -11.62 -6.89
C GLN A 21 -2.24 -11.11 -5.57
N ALA A 22 -3.56 -10.95 -5.47
CA ALA A 22 -4.22 -10.51 -4.26
C ALA A 22 -3.95 -11.47 -3.10
N LYS A 23 -3.93 -12.79 -3.34
CA LYS A 23 -3.50 -13.76 -2.34
C LYS A 23 -2.10 -13.44 -1.81
N VAL A 24 -1.14 -13.08 -2.66
CA VAL A 24 0.21 -12.71 -2.22
C VAL A 24 0.26 -11.37 -1.47
N TRP A 25 -0.51 -10.37 -1.92
CA TRP A 25 -0.50 -9.04 -1.31
C TRP A 25 -1.17 -8.97 0.06
N TYR A 26 -2.20 -9.78 0.28
CA TYR A 26 -3.00 -9.78 1.50
C TYR A 26 -2.68 -10.95 2.45
N ASP A 27 -1.70 -11.80 2.12
CA ASP A 27 -1.31 -12.95 2.95
C ASP A 27 -0.49 -12.51 4.19
N PRO A 28 -1.05 -12.53 5.41
CA PRO A 28 -0.38 -12.04 6.60
C PRO A 28 0.84 -12.88 7.01
N SER A 29 1.00 -14.10 6.47
CA SER A 29 2.13 -14.97 6.79
C SER A 29 3.41 -14.61 6.04
N ARG A 30 3.31 -13.77 5.00
CA ARG A 30 4.47 -13.38 4.18
C ARG A 30 5.16 -12.17 4.79
N PRO A 31 6.50 -12.21 4.99
CA PRO A 31 7.26 -11.05 5.45
C PRO A 31 7.17 -9.85 4.49
N ASN A 32 6.82 -10.10 3.22
CA ASN A 32 6.64 -9.09 2.18
C ASN A 32 5.18 -8.69 1.91
N ALA A 33 4.21 -9.23 2.66
CA ALA A 33 2.84 -8.73 2.58
C ALA A 33 2.78 -7.33 3.17
N SER A 34 2.78 -6.35 2.28
CA SER A 34 2.91 -4.96 2.67
C SER A 34 1.65 -4.53 3.41
N LYS A 35 1.82 -4.00 4.64
CA LYS A 35 0.76 -3.34 5.44
C LYS A 35 -0.06 -2.34 4.61
N VAL A 36 0.56 -1.80 3.56
CA VAL A 36 -0.03 -0.91 2.58
C VAL A 36 -1.30 -1.49 1.96
N TYR A 37 -1.32 -2.76 1.52
CA TYR A 37 -2.50 -3.33 0.87
C TYR A 37 -3.68 -3.53 1.83
N ALA A 38 -3.40 -3.77 3.11
CA ALA A 38 -4.43 -3.92 4.14
C ALA A 38 -5.30 -2.65 4.30
N HIS A 39 -4.79 -1.48 3.91
CA HIS A 39 -5.54 -0.21 3.92
C HIS A 39 -6.62 -0.14 2.83
N PHE A 40 -6.52 -0.95 1.78
CA PHE A 40 -7.43 -0.96 0.65
C PHE A 40 -8.35 -2.18 0.69
N GLN A 41 -9.54 -2.04 0.13
CA GLN A 41 -10.45 -3.15 -0.15
C GLN A 41 -9.81 -4.12 -1.17
N LYS A 42 -10.37 -5.33 -1.30
CA LYS A 42 -9.91 -6.29 -2.31
C LYS A 42 -9.96 -5.62 -3.70
N PRO A 43 -8.86 -5.64 -4.46
CA PRO A 43 -8.81 -4.95 -5.74
C PRO A 43 -9.71 -5.63 -6.77
N TYR A 44 -10.12 -4.85 -7.76
CA TYR A 44 -10.83 -5.34 -8.95
C TYR A 44 -10.10 -4.92 -10.23
N HIS A 45 -10.35 -5.64 -11.31
CA HIS A 45 -9.78 -5.34 -12.63
C HIS A 45 -10.56 -4.21 -13.30
N THR A 46 -9.84 -3.30 -13.94
CA THR A 46 -10.40 -2.23 -14.75
C THR A 46 -9.50 -1.93 -15.94
N VAL A 47 -10.03 -1.25 -16.95
CA VAL A 47 -9.29 -0.85 -18.15
C VAL A 47 -9.25 0.67 -18.21
N ILE A 48 -8.04 1.25 -18.18
CA ILE A 48 -7.83 2.70 -18.28
C ILE A 48 -7.03 2.98 -19.53
N LYS A 49 -7.61 3.74 -20.46
CA LYS A 49 -6.97 4.10 -21.75
C LYS A 49 -6.44 2.87 -22.50
N GLY A 50 -7.24 1.79 -22.53
CA GLY A 50 -6.91 0.53 -23.20
C GLY A 50 -5.84 -0.32 -22.49
N LYS A 51 -5.49 -0.01 -21.24
CA LYS A 51 -4.52 -0.77 -20.44
C LYS A 51 -5.20 -1.43 -19.25
N ASP A 52 -4.89 -2.71 -19.03
CA ASP A 52 -5.30 -3.42 -17.83
C ASP A 52 -4.67 -2.80 -16.58
N MET A 53 -5.53 -2.47 -15.61
CA MET A 53 -5.15 -1.91 -14.33
C MET A 53 -5.90 -2.63 -13.22
N PHE A 54 -5.29 -2.65 -12.04
CA PHE A 54 -5.95 -3.09 -10.82
C PHE A 54 -6.30 -1.86 -9.98
N ALA A 55 -7.57 -1.73 -9.64
CA ALA A 55 -8.12 -0.63 -8.86
C ALA A 55 -8.19 -1.02 -7.38
N PHE A 56 -7.69 -0.13 -6.52
CA PHE A 56 -7.63 -0.29 -5.07
C PHE A 56 -8.42 0.84 -4.42
N VAL A 57 -9.54 0.49 -3.79
CA VAL A 57 -10.42 1.45 -3.11
C VAL A 57 -9.97 1.60 -1.66
N CYS A 58 -9.76 2.84 -1.22
CA CYS A 58 -9.44 3.10 0.19
C CYS A 58 -10.61 2.71 1.09
N LYS A 59 -10.35 1.98 2.18
CA LYS A 59 -11.37 1.57 3.14
C LYS A 59 -11.93 2.75 3.94
N LYS A 60 -11.09 3.75 4.26
CA LYS A 60 -11.49 4.94 5.04
C LYS A 60 -12.17 6.01 4.20
N ASN A 61 -11.69 6.20 2.96
CA ASN A 61 -12.18 7.20 2.02
C ASN A 61 -12.58 6.53 0.69
N PRO A 62 -13.79 5.96 0.57
CA PRO A 62 -14.20 5.18 -0.61
C PRO A 62 -14.22 5.95 -1.93
N SER A 63 -14.22 7.29 -1.88
CA SER A 63 -14.08 8.16 -3.06
C SER A 63 -12.66 8.16 -3.66
N VAL A 64 -11.66 7.65 -2.92
CA VAL A 64 -10.27 7.58 -3.38
C VAL A 64 -9.97 6.19 -3.92
N ILE A 65 -9.65 6.12 -5.21
CA ILE A 65 -9.30 4.89 -5.92
C ILE A 65 -7.89 5.06 -6.49
N LEU A 66 -6.99 4.16 -6.11
CA LEU A 66 -5.64 4.10 -6.66
C LEU A 66 -5.53 2.99 -7.69
N HIS A 67 -4.80 3.26 -8.76
CA HIS A 67 -4.61 2.31 -9.84
C HIS A 67 -3.17 1.82 -9.87
N ARG A 68 -3.00 0.55 -10.25
CA ARG A 68 -1.69 -0.08 -10.39
C ARG A 68 -1.68 -0.99 -11.61
N ALA A 69 -0.62 -0.93 -12.41
CA ALA A 69 -0.45 -1.86 -13.51
C ALA A 69 -0.15 -3.28 -12.96
N PRO A 70 -0.62 -4.36 -13.61
CA PRO A 70 -0.46 -5.72 -13.10
C PRO A 70 1.00 -6.15 -12.86
N TYR A 71 1.92 -5.62 -13.64
CA TYR A 71 3.35 -5.93 -13.58
C TYR A 71 4.15 -4.96 -12.70
N GLU A 72 3.50 -4.00 -12.05
CA GLU A 72 4.17 -3.01 -11.23
C GLU A 72 4.42 -3.54 -9.82
N ASP A 73 5.58 -3.19 -9.24
CA ASP A 73 5.98 -3.67 -7.90
C ASP A 73 5.97 -2.52 -6.88
N SER A 74 6.07 -1.27 -7.35
CA SER A 74 6.13 -0.08 -6.49
C SER A 74 4.79 0.21 -5.83
N THR A 75 4.81 0.48 -4.52
CA THR A 75 3.67 0.89 -3.71
C THR A 75 3.74 2.36 -3.28
N GLY A 76 4.63 3.17 -3.90
CA GLY A 76 4.90 4.53 -3.44
C GLY A 76 3.65 5.43 -3.38
N ASN A 77 2.79 5.36 -4.40
CA ASN A 77 1.52 6.09 -4.42
C ASN A 77 0.56 5.66 -3.30
N PHE A 78 0.57 4.37 -2.94
CA PHE A 78 -0.27 3.84 -1.88
C PHE A 78 0.23 4.32 -0.52
N SER A 79 1.55 4.25 -0.28
CA SER A 79 2.15 4.76 0.95
C SER A 79 1.91 6.26 1.13
N GLN A 80 2.06 7.06 0.07
CA GLN A 80 1.78 8.50 0.11
C GLN A 80 0.31 8.81 0.44
N HIS A 81 -0.63 8.03 -0.11
CA HIS A 81 -2.03 8.14 0.27
C HIS A 81 -2.24 7.81 1.75
N ILE A 82 -1.70 6.68 2.22
CA ILE A 82 -1.86 6.23 3.62
C ILE A 82 -1.33 7.27 4.61
N LEU A 83 -0.16 7.88 4.34
CA LEU A 83 0.40 8.92 5.21
C LEU A 83 -0.54 10.11 5.42
N LYS A 84 -1.37 10.44 4.42
CA LYS A 84 -2.36 11.53 4.49
C LYS A 84 -3.72 11.05 5.00
N CYS A 85 -4.10 9.82 4.63
CA CYS A 85 -5.40 9.24 4.93
C CYS A 85 -5.51 8.72 6.37
N ASP A 86 -4.39 8.23 6.89
CA ASP A 86 -4.28 7.65 8.23
C ASP A 86 -2.90 8.03 8.82
N PRO A 87 -2.71 9.30 9.18
CA PRO A 87 -1.46 9.73 9.76
C PRO A 87 -1.24 8.98 11.06
N GLU A 88 -0.14 8.22 11.14
CA GLU A 88 0.29 7.64 12.42
C GLU A 88 0.45 8.78 13.41
N LYS A 89 -0.17 8.65 14.59
CA LYS A 89 0.06 9.57 15.71
C LYS A 89 1.53 9.45 16.09
N LYS A 90 2.36 10.35 15.57
CA LYS A 90 3.72 10.54 16.08
C LYS A 90 3.57 11.06 17.51
N GLY A 91 4.33 10.48 18.45
CA GLY A 91 4.30 10.85 19.86
C GLY A 91 4.39 12.37 20.04
N ASN A 92 3.77 12.89 21.09
CA ASN A 92 3.78 14.33 21.32
C ASN A 92 5.21 14.79 21.71
N ILE A 93 5.50 16.09 21.56
CA ILE A 93 6.81 16.65 21.96
C ILE A 93 7.11 16.38 23.46
N ALA A 94 6.09 16.24 24.30
CA ALA A 94 6.26 15.96 25.73
C ALA A 94 6.82 14.55 26.01
N GLU A 95 6.51 13.55 25.17
CA GLU A 95 7.11 12.20 25.24
C GLU A 95 8.60 12.23 24.88
N PHE A 96 9.01 13.14 24.00
CA PHE A 96 10.43 13.35 23.65
C PHE A 96 11.18 14.22 24.68
N ALA A 97 10.49 15.09 25.41
CA ALA A 97 11.08 15.98 26.42
C ALA A 97 11.19 15.34 27.83
N ALA A 98 10.61 14.16 28.04
CA ALA A 98 10.62 13.46 29.34
C ALA A 98 12.03 13.03 29.83
N GLY A 99 13.08 13.21 29.03
CA GLY A 99 14.47 12.83 29.35
C GLY A 99 15.46 13.99 29.55
N THR A 100 15.07 15.25 29.33
CA THR A 100 16.00 16.39 29.44
C THR A 100 15.50 17.45 30.42
N THR A 101 15.64 17.14 31.72
CA THR A 101 15.73 18.20 32.74
C THR A 101 17.02 18.98 32.52
N TYR A 102 16.91 20.17 31.95
CA TYR A 102 17.99 21.16 32.02
C TYR A 102 18.17 21.54 33.49
N SER A 103 19.27 21.10 34.11
CA SER A 103 19.69 21.66 35.39
C SER A 103 20.09 23.11 35.13
N ALA A 104 19.34 24.07 35.69
CA ALA A 104 19.73 25.47 35.67
C ALA A 104 21.17 25.59 36.20
N ALA A 105 22.04 26.25 35.44
CA ALA A 105 23.39 26.55 35.90
C ALA A 105 23.28 27.34 37.22
N ARG A 106 23.99 26.88 38.26
CA ARG A 106 24.04 27.60 39.54
C ARG A 106 24.72 28.95 39.30
N LEU A 107 24.00 30.03 39.64
CA LEU A 107 24.56 31.38 39.78
C LEU A 107 25.55 31.41 40.95
#